data_AF-A0AA50YLQ2-F1
#
_entry.id   AF-A0AA50YLQ2-F1
#
_cell.length_a   1.000
_cell.length_b   1.000
_cell.length_c   1.000
_cell.angle_alpha   90.00
_cell.angle_beta   90.00
_cell.angle_gamma   90.00
#
_symmetry.space_group_name_H-M   'P 1'
#
loop_
_entity.id
_entity.type
_entity.pdbx_description
1 polymer ?
#
loop_
_entity_poly.entity_id
_entity_poly.type
_entity_poly.pdbx_seq_one_letter_code
_entity_poly.pdbx_strand_id
1 'polypeptide(L)'
;PTDQTRDPFYWELENLWRSLDEEERQQYIRKQCPDPIPCKNSPEYKFGTINEQLDGFVQDYLKNRQESTYNGRTEKDKFVEVMNAKYLASLAAPGEPVGLLAAQSIGEPSTQMTLNTFHFAGRGDMNVTLGIPRLREILMTASAKLKTPNMDVPFLPNIPDLNKKAERLRQKMNRVTVSDVLEKIDVECEIVTSPKRQLKTTMRFAFLPHSQYKTQYAVKPAHVIKHMQNKFFNEMFAVIRKQAKATCGVMWAAD
;
A
#
# COMPACT_ATOMS: atom_id res chain seq x y z
N PRO A 1 18.31 23.64 -27.95
CA PRO A 1 18.11 23.46 -26.49
C PRO A 1 18.07 24.82 -25.77
N THR A 2 16.87 25.40 -25.63
CA THR A 2 16.67 26.74 -25.03
C THR A 2 16.15 26.69 -23.59
N ASP A 3 15.99 25.50 -23.00
CA ASP A 3 15.46 25.33 -21.64
C ASP A 3 16.38 24.39 -20.82
N GLN A 4 17.06 24.94 -19.82
CA GLN A 4 18.01 24.22 -18.95
C GLN A 4 17.34 23.55 -17.74
N THR A 5 16.01 23.66 -17.62
CA THR A 5 15.26 23.13 -16.45
C THR A 5 14.94 21.64 -16.54
N ARG A 6 15.18 21.00 -17.69
CA ARG A 6 14.83 19.60 -17.96
C ARG A 6 16.06 18.70 -17.98
N ASP A 7 15.88 17.48 -17.48
CA ASP A 7 16.89 16.42 -17.43
C ASP A 7 17.54 16.20 -18.81
N PRO A 8 18.87 16.06 -18.92
CA PRO A 8 19.56 15.73 -20.18
C PRO A 8 18.92 14.58 -20.96
N PHE A 9 18.38 13.57 -20.27
CA PHE A 9 17.74 12.41 -20.88
C PHE A 9 16.47 12.76 -21.67
N TYR A 10 15.79 13.85 -21.30
CA TYR A 10 14.61 14.34 -22.01
C TYR A 10 14.94 14.74 -23.44
N TRP A 11 16.07 15.43 -23.64
CA TRP A 11 16.49 15.90 -24.96
C TRP A 11 16.94 14.77 -25.87
N GLU A 12 17.56 13.72 -25.31
CA GLU A 12 17.89 12.49 -26.06
C GLU A 12 16.62 11.79 -26.56
N LEU A 13 15.62 11.62 -25.69
CA LEU A 13 14.32 11.06 -26.06
C LEU A 13 13.57 11.90 -27.09
N GLU A 14 13.61 13.22 -26.98
CA GLU A 14 12.97 14.11 -27.94
C GLU A 14 13.63 14.05 -29.32
N ASN A 15 14.96 14.00 -29.36
CA ASN A 15 15.70 13.81 -30.61
C ASN A 15 15.40 12.44 -31.22
N LEU A 16 15.33 11.39 -30.40
CA LEU A 16 14.95 10.04 -30.84
C LEU A 16 13.54 10.04 -31.43
N TRP A 17 12.58 10.70 -30.78
CA TRP A 17 11.21 10.85 -31.28
C TRP A 17 11.15 11.58 -32.62
N ARG A 18 11.93 12.66 -32.76
CA ARG A 18 12.01 13.46 -33.99
C ARG A 18 12.72 12.73 -35.13
N SER A 19 13.62 11.79 -34.83
CA SER A 19 14.31 10.97 -35.84
C SER A 19 13.52 9.73 -36.29
N LEU A 20 12.49 9.31 -35.55
CA LEU A 20 11.63 8.19 -35.96
C LEU A 20 10.77 8.58 -37.15
N ASP A 21 10.56 7.61 -38.06
CA ASP A 21 9.66 7.73 -39.20
C ASP A 21 8.19 7.71 -38.76
N GLU A 22 7.29 8.19 -39.63
CA GLU A 22 5.87 8.36 -39.28
C GLU A 22 5.16 7.03 -38.96
N GLU A 23 5.59 5.93 -39.58
CA GLU A 23 5.11 4.56 -39.29
C GLU A 23 5.60 4.06 -37.92
N GLU A 24 6.82 4.40 -37.52
CA GLU A 24 7.39 4.02 -36.22
C GLU A 24 6.75 4.84 -35.09
N ARG A 25 6.48 6.13 -35.34
CA ARG A 25 5.73 6.98 -34.41
C ARG A 25 4.33 6.45 -34.15
N GLN A 26 3.66 5.89 -35.15
CA GLN A 26 2.34 5.27 -34.99
C GLN A 26 2.31 4.08 -34.02
N GLN A 27 3.44 3.40 -33.80
CA GLN A 27 3.52 2.33 -32.80
C GLN A 27 3.45 2.85 -31.35
N TYR A 28 3.90 4.09 -31.15
CA TYR A 28 3.90 4.76 -29.85
C TYR A 28 2.67 5.65 -29.62
N ILE A 29 1.95 5.99 -30.70
CA ILE A 29 0.62 6.59 -30.58
C ILE A 29 -0.30 5.53 -29.98
N ARG A 30 -0.78 5.79 -28.76
CA ARG A 30 -1.78 4.92 -28.12
C ARG A 30 -2.99 4.82 -29.05
N LYS A 31 -3.23 3.63 -29.59
CA LYS A 31 -4.47 3.32 -30.30
C LYS A 31 -5.62 3.51 -29.32
N GLN A 32 -6.59 4.34 -29.68
CA GLN A 32 -7.76 4.59 -28.86
C GLN A 32 -8.61 3.31 -28.84
N CYS A 33 -8.78 2.70 -27.66
CA CYS A 33 -9.71 1.60 -27.50
C CYS A 33 -11.12 2.11 -27.83
N PRO A 34 -11.89 1.39 -28.68
CA PRO A 34 -13.27 1.76 -28.94
C PRO A 34 -14.08 1.77 -27.64
N ASP A 35 -15.01 2.72 -27.52
CA ASP A 35 -15.90 2.75 -26.35
C ASP A 35 -16.80 1.50 -26.30
N PRO A 36 -17.15 1.01 -25.10
CA PRO A 36 -18.10 -0.08 -24.95
C PRO A 36 -19.44 0.22 -25.62
N ILE A 37 -20.10 -0.82 -26.12
CA ILE A 37 -21.37 -0.72 -26.85
C ILE A 37 -22.47 0.01 -26.04
N PRO A 38 -22.64 -0.23 -24.71
CA PRO A 38 -23.64 0.46 -23.90
C PRO A 38 -23.40 1.97 -23.74
N CYS A 39 -22.18 2.46 -24.03
CA CYS A 39 -21.89 3.90 -24.02
C CYS A 39 -22.56 4.62 -25.21
N LYS A 40 -22.64 3.93 -26.36
CA LYS A 40 -23.17 4.52 -27.61
C LYS A 40 -24.65 4.26 -27.82
N ASN A 41 -25.16 3.13 -27.30
CA ASN A 41 -26.56 2.75 -27.46
C ASN A 41 -27.13 2.39 -26.10
N SER A 42 -28.36 2.83 -25.81
CA SER A 42 -29.08 2.30 -24.66
C SER A 42 -29.57 0.88 -24.96
N PRO A 43 -29.41 -0.07 -24.02
CA PRO A 43 -30.06 -1.37 -24.10
C PRO A 43 -31.57 -1.29 -24.33
N GLU A 44 -32.25 -0.28 -23.78
CA GLU A 44 -33.70 -0.11 -23.93
C GLU A 44 -34.13 0.15 -25.38
N TYR A 45 -33.32 0.87 -26.16
CA TYR A 45 -33.65 1.25 -27.54
C TYR A 45 -33.03 0.34 -28.59
N LYS A 46 -31.95 -0.35 -28.26
CA LYS A 46 -31.22 -1.20 -29.19
C LYS A 46 -31.00 -2.59 -28.62
N PHE A 47 -31.80 -3.53 -29.12
CA PHE A 47 -31.67 -4.95 -28.81
C PHE A 47 -30.27 -5.48 -29.14
N GLY A 48 -29.75 -6.35 -28.27
CA GLY A 48 -28.40 -6.90 -28.39
C GLY A 48 -27.29 -6.01 -27.82
N THR A 49 -27.63 -4.86 -27.21
CA THR A 49 -26.66 -4.06 -26.45
C THR A 49 -26.46 -4.70 -25.07
N ILE A 50 -25.32 -5.35 -24.88
CA ILE A 50 -24.91 -5.97 -23.61
C ILE A 50 -23.54 -5.46 -23.17
N ASN A 51 -23.20 -5.65 -21.90
CA ASN A 51 -21.86 -5.36 -21.39
C ASN A 51 -20.86 -6.45 -21.84
N GLU A 52 -19.61 -6.04 -22.06
CA GLU A 52 -18.54 -6.92 -22.54
C GLU A 52 -18.26 -8.11 -21.62
N GLN A 53 -18.48 -7.94 -20.31
CA GLN A 53 -18.35 -9.04 -19.35
C GLN A 53 -19.40 -10.13 -19.56
N LEU A 54 -20.68 -9.77 -19.77
CA LEU A 54 -21.73 -10.74 -20.04
C LEU A 54 -21.52 -11.39 -21.40
N ASP A 55 -21.13 -10.60 -22.41
CA ASP A 55 -20.79 -11.15 -23.73
C ASP A 55 -19.66 -12.18 -23.61
N GLY A 56 -18.59 -11.85 -22.88
CA GLY A 56 -17.51 -12.78 -22.56
C GLY A 56 -18.01 -14.08 -21.92
N PHE A 57 -18.88 -13.99 -20.91
CA PHE A 57 -19.47 -15.17 -20.28
C PHE A 57 -20.36 -15.99 -21.23
N VAL A 58 -21.14 -15.34 -22.09
CA VAL A 58 -21.99 -16.01 -23.08
C VAL A 58 -21.12 -16.74 -24.11
N GLN A 59 -20.06 -16.10 -24.61
CA GLN A 59 -19.13 -16.72 -25.56
C GLN A 59 -18.36 -17.88 -24.93
N ASP A 60 -17.87 -17.73 -23.71
CA ASP A 60 -17.17 -18.80 -23.00
C ASP A 60 -18.10 -19.99 -22.72
N TYR A 61 -19.36 -19.72 -22.37
CA TYR A 61 -20.37 -20.75 -22.22
C TYR A 61 -20.63 -21.48 -23.56
N LEU A 62 -20.78 -20.74 -24.67
CA LEU A 62 -21.00 -21.32 -25.99
C LEU A 62 -19.81 -22.16 -26.48
N LYS A 63 -18.57 -21.77 -26.16
CA LYS A 63 -17.35 -22.52 -26.50
C LYS A 63 -17.21 -23.80 -25.68
N ASN A 64 -17.50 -23.74 -24.38
CA ASN A 64 -17.34 -24.87 -23.45
C ASN A 64 -18.54 -25.82 -23.44
N ARG A 65 -19.60 -25.51 -24.20
CA ARG A 65 -20.82 -26.32 -24.29
C ARG A 65 -20.53 -27.64 -25.02
N GLN A 66 -20.45 -28.75 -24.27
CA GLN A 66 -20.37 -30.09 -24.88
C GLN A 66 -21.67 -30.42 -25.64
N GLU A 67 -21.53 -30.90 -26.87
CA GLU A 67 -22.61 -31.52 -27.64
C GLU A 67 -23.06 -32.79 -26.91
N SER A 68 -24.20 -32.74 -26.22
CA SER A 68 -24.81 -33.94 -25.65
C SER A 68 -25.88 -34.44 -26.60
N THR A 69 -25.90 -35.75 -26.75
CA THR A 69 -26.61 -36.56 -27.75
C THR A 69 -28.14 -36.60 -27.56
N TYR A 70 -28.72 -35.84 -26.64
CA TYR A 70 -30.15 -35.92 -26.33
C TYR A 70 -30.90 -34.61 -26.64
N ASN A 71 -31.75 -34.73 -27.66
CA ASN A 71 -33.03 -34.08 -27.97
C ASN A 71 -33.22 -32.58 -27.64
N GLY A 72 -33.38 -31.80 -28.71
CA GLY A 72 -34.09 -30.51 -28.68
C GLY A 72 -33.30 -29.32 -28.16
N ARG A 73 -32.06 -29.12 -28.63
CA ARG A 73 -31.30 -27.92 -28.23
C ARG A 73 -31.72 -26.71 -29.05
N THR A 74 -32.05 -25.63 -28.35
CA THR A 74 -32.15 -24.27 -28.88
C THR A 74 -30.88 -23.92 -29.65
N GLU A 75 -31.05 -23.44 -30.88
CA GLU A 75 -29.97 -22.94 -31.75
C GLU A 75 -29.11 -21.91 -31.02
N LYS A 76 -27.83 -21.80 -31.39
CA LYS A 76 -26.89 -20.85 -30.77
C LYS A 76 -27.43 -19.43 -30.82
N ASP A 77 -27.98 -19.04 -31.97
CA ASP A 77 -28.53 -17.70 -32.19
C ASP A 77 -29.76 -17.44 -31.30
N LYS A 78 -30.68 -18.41 -31.23
CA LYS A 78 -31.83 -18.36 -30.31
C LYS A 78 -31.42 -18.26 -28.85
N PHE A 79 -30.34 -18.94 -28.45
CA PHE A 79 -29.82 -18.82 -27.08
C PHE A 79 -29.29 -17.42 -26.79
N VAL A 80 -28.53 -16.83 -27.73
CA VAL A 80 -28.02 -15.45 -27.60
C VAL A 80 -29.18 -14.46 -27.55
N GLU A 81 -30.20 -14.64 -28.39
CA GLU A 81 -31.42 -13.82 -28.36
C GLU A 81 -32.14 -13.89 -27.01
N VAL A 82 -32.32 -15.09 -26.45
CA VAL A 82 -32.93 -15.26 -25.12
C VAL A 82 -32.09 -14.62 -24.03
N MET A 83 -30.76 -14.73 -24.10
CA MET A 83 -29.86 -14.08 -23.14
C MET A 83 -29.93 -12.56 -23.23
N ASN A 84 -29.98 -12.00 -24.43
CA ASN A 84 -30.16 -10.57 -24.66
C ASN A 84 -31.53 -10.10 -24.15
N ALA A 85 -32.60 -10.86 -24.39
CA ALA A 85 -33.92 -10.56 -23.87
C ALA A 85 -33.95 -10.59 -22.33
N LYS A 86 -33.28 -11.58 -21.71
CA LYS A 86 -33.14 -11.67 -20.26
C LYS A 86 -32.37 -10.49 -19.68
N TYR A 87 -31.29 -10.06 -20.35
CA TYR A 87 -30.53 -8.89 -19.94
C TYR A 87 -31.41 -7.64 -19.89
N LEU A 88 -32.22 -7.40 -20.92
CA LEU A 88 -33.16 -6.28 -20.96
C LEU A 88 -34.19 -6.33 -19.82
N ALA A 89 -34.71 -7.53 -19.51
CA ALA A 89 -35.65 -7.72 -18.40
C ALA A 89 -35.00 -7.58 -17.01
N SER A 90 -33.67 -7.59 -16.91
CA SER A 90 -32.91 -7.48 -15.66
C SER A 90 -32.32 -6.09 -15.42
N LEU A 91 -32.69 -5.10 -16.24
CA LEU A 91 -32.29 -3.72 -16.02
C LEU A 91 -33.01 -3.12 -14.81
N ALA A 92 -32.31 -2.28 -14.07
CA ALA A 92 -32.92 -1.52 -12.98
C ALA A 92 -33.97 -0.54 -13.52
N ALA A 93 -35.11 -0.43 -12.83
CA ALA A 93 -36.19 0.40 -13.30
C ALA A 93 -35.86 1.90 -13.13
N PRO A 94 -36.20 2.77 -14.09
CA PRO A 94 -36.08 4.21 -13.91
C PRO A 94 -36.87 4.69 -12.69
N GLY A 95 -36.23 5.48 -11.83
CA GLY A 95 -36.84 5.98 -10.59
C GLY A 95 -36.64 5.10 -9.36
N GLU A 96 -35.97 3.95 -9.49
CA GLU A 96 -35.60 3.13 -8.35
C GLU A 96 -34.65 3.89 -7.39
N PRO A 97 -34.89 3.88 -6.06
CA PRO A 97 -34.08 4.64 -5.10
C PRO A 97 -32.74 3.94 -4.79
N VAL A 98 -31.89 3.79 -5.81
CA VAL A 98 -30.61 3.08 -5.73
C VAL A 98 -29.67 3.62 -4.66
N GLY A 99 -29.74 4.92 -4.36
CA GLY A 99 -28.96 5.54 -3.28
C GLY A 99 -29.37 5.05 -1.89
N LEU A 100 -30.67 4.92 -1.63
CA LEU A 100 -31.19 4.41 -0.36
C LEU A 100 -30.89 2.91 -0.23
N LEU A 101 -31.12 2.15 -1.31
CA LEU A 101 -30.83 0.72 -1.36
C LEU A 101 -29.34 0.44 -1.11
N ALA A 102 -28.43 1.20 -1.74
CA ALA A 102 -27.00 1.10 -1.50
C ALA A 102 -26.62 1.42 -0.04
N ALA A 103 -27.21 2.48 0.54
CA ALA A 103 -26.98 2.84 1.93
C ALA A 103 -27.43 1.74 2.91
N GLN A 104 -28.60 1.16 2.69
CA GLN A 104 -29.09 0.04 3.51
C GLN A 104 -28.23 -1.22 3.32
N SER A 105 -27.85 -1.53 2.08
CA SER A 105 -27.04 -2.71 1.73
C SER A 105 -25.66 -2.69 2.37
N ILE A 106 -25.13 -1.52 2.72
CA ILE A 106 -23.89 -1.38 3.50
C ILE A 106 -24.21 -1.30 5.00
N GLY A 107 -25.18 -0.48 5.39
CA GLY A 107 -25.49 -0.16 6.78
C GLY A 107 -26.01 -1.35 7.59
N GLU A 108 -26.96 -2.11 7.05
CA GLU A 108 -27.58 -3.26 7.72
C GLU A 108 -26.55 -4.37 8.04
N PRO A 109 -25.76 -4.90 7.07
CA PRO A 109 -24.76 -5.92 7.38
C PRO A 109 -23.59 -5.38 8.21
N SER A 110 -23.29 -4.08 8.16
CA SER A 110 -22.23 -3.48 8.99
C SER A 110 -22.49 -3.68 10.48
N THR A 111 -23.75 -3.68 10.91
CA THR A 111 -24.11 -3.95 12.31
C THR A 111 -23.67 -5.36 12.74
N GLN A 112 -23.83 -6.35 11.87
CA GLN A 112 -23.43 -7.75 12.10
C GLN A 112 -21.90 -7.91 12.16
N MET A 113 -21.14 -7.09 11.43
CA MET A 113 -19.67 -7.15 11.44
C MET A 113 -19.05 -6.79 12.80
N THR A 114 -19.79 -6.07 13.65
CA THR A 114 -19.31 -5.61 14.97
C THR A 114 -19.05 -6.75 15.94
N LEU A 115 -19.88 -7.80 15.93
CA LEU A 115 -19.73 -8.94 16.83
C LEU A 115 -18.67 -9.94 16.32
N ASN A 116 -18.53 -10.08 15.00
CA ASN A 116 -17.57 -11.02 14.41
C ASN A 116 -16.10 -10.57 14.53
N THR A 117 -15.83 -9.27 14.72
CA THR A 117 -14.46 -8.75 14.80
C THR A 117 -13.77 -9.02 16.13
N PHE A 118 -14.51 -9.14 17.25
CA PHE A 118 -13.91 -9.40 18.57
C PHE A 118 -13.35 -10.83 18.73
N HIS A 119 -13.95 -11.82 18.07
CA HIS A 119 -13.44 -13.20 18.11
C HIS A 119 -12.21 -13.41 17.21
N PHE A 120 -12.06 -12.64 16.14
CA PHE A 120 -10.85 -12.66 15.30
C PHE A 120 -9.72 -11.78 15.84
N ALA A 121 -10.04 -10.66 16.51
CA ALA A 121 -9.04 -9.78 17.15
C ALA A 121 -8.25 -10.47 18.28
N GLY A 122 -8.76 -11.59 18.83
CA GLY A 122 -8.06 -12.43 19.81
C GLY A 122 -7.07 -13.43 19.22
N ARG A 123 -7.04 -13.64 17.89
CA ARG A 123 -5.94 -14.34 17.20
C ARG A 123 -5.02 -13.26 16.64
N GLY A 124 -3.81 -13.16 17.20
CA GLY A 124 -2.86 -12.05 16.98
C GLY A 124 -2.30 -11.85 15.57
N ASP A 125 -3.00 -12.26 14.51
CA ASP A 125 -2.47 -12.30 13.15
C ASP A 125 -2.80 -11.05 12.30
N MET A 126 -3.74 -10.18 12.71
CA MET A 126 -4.07 -8.97 11.93
C MET A 126 -4.41 -7.75 12.80
N ASN A 127 -3.38 -6.97 13.17
CA ASN A 127 -3.51 -5.63 13.77
C ASN A 127 -3.96 -4.56 12.75
N VAL A 128 -4.93 -4.89 11.89
CA VAL A 128 -5.52 -3.96 10.93
C VAL A 128 -6.81 -3.42 11.54
N THR A 129 -7.12 -2.14 11.33
CA THR A 129 -8.45 -1.60 11.65
C THR A 129 -9.50 -2.40 10.85
N LEU A 130 -10.27 -3.26 11.53
CA LEU A 130 -11.29 -4.12 10.91
C LEU A 130 -12.70 -3.69 11.34
N GLY A 131 -13.69 -3.98 10.49
CA GLY A 131 -15.11 -3.77 10.79
C GLY A 131 -15.57 -2.31 10.72
N ILE A 132 -16.49 -1.93 11.60
CA ILE A 132 -17.10 -0.59 11.65
C ILE A 132 -16.08 0.56 11.78
N PRO A 133 -15.03 0.47 12.63
CA PRO A 133 -14.02 1.53 12.73
C PRO A 133 -13.37 1.87 11.38
N ARG A 134 -13.09 0.86 10.55
CA ARG A 134 -12.51 1.07 9.21
C ARG A 134 -13.52 1.69 8.25
N LEU A 135 -14.76 1.22 8.27
CA LEU A 135 -15.84 1.80 7.47
C LEU A 135 -16.06 3.28 7.80
N ARG A 136 -16.02 3.65 9.09
CA ARG A 136 -16.12 5.05 9.53
C ARG A 136 -14.96 5.90 8.98
N GLU A 137 -13.73 5.40 9.07
CA GLU A 137 -12.56 6.12 8.55
C GLU A 137 -12.65 6.40 7.05
N ILE A 138 -13.17 5.44 6.27
CA ILE A 138 -13.31 5.54 4.82
C ILE A 138 -14.51 6.43 4.43
N LEU A 139 -15.70 6.11 4.95
CA LEU A 139 -16.96 6.70 4.46
C LEU A 139 -17.38 7.97 5.19
N MET A 140 -17.16 8.04 6.51
CA MET A 140 -17.71 9.14 7.32
C MET A 140 -16.71 10.27 7.51
N THR A 141 -15.46 9.94 7.81
CA THR A 141 -14.43 10.94 8.16
C THR A 141 -13.50 11.24 7.00
N ALA A 142 -13.37 10.33 6.02
CA ALA A 142 -12.41 10.43 4.93
C ALA A 142 -11.01 10.86 5.44
N SER A 143 -10.54 10.19 6.49
CA SER A 143 -9.40 10.67 7.28
C SER A 143 -8.11 10.70 6.46
N ALA A 144 -7.45 11.86 6.42
CA ALA A 144 -6.12 12.00 5.81
C ALA A 144 -5.04 11.22 6.57
N LYS A 145 -5.24 10.95 7.87
CA LYS A 145 -4.31 10.17 8.71
C LYS A 145 -5.01 8.91 9.18
N LEU A 146 -4.76 7.81 8.49
CA LEU A 146 -5.25 6.49 8.87
C LEU A 146 -4.52 5.99 10.12
N LYS A 147 -5.22 5.25 10.99
CA LYS A 147 -4.60 4.67 12.19
C LYS A 147 -3.59 3.57 11.87
N THR A 148 -3.91 2.72 10.89
CA THR A 148 -3.07 1.60 10.45
C THR A 148 -2.88 1.66 8.93
N PRO A 149 -2.05 2.57 8.39
CA PRO A 149 -1.78 2.64 6.96
C PRO A 149 -0.97 1.40 6.51
N ASN A 150 -1.37 0.81 5.38
CA ASN A 150 -0.68 -0.30 4.74
C ASN A 150 -0.34 0.05 3.27
N MET A 151 0.66 -0.64 2.72
CA MET A 151 1.08 -0.47 1.33
C MET A 151 1.49 -1.83 0.78
N ASP A 152 0.88 -2.22 -0.34
CA ASP A 152 1.23 -3.42 -1.08
C ASP A 152 2.19 -3.06 -2.21
N VAL A 153 3.33 -3.77 -2.27
CA VAL A 153 4.38 -3.51 -3.26
C VAL A 153 4.49 -4.71 -4.20
N PRO A 154 3.89 -4.64 -5.41
CA PRO A 154 3.98 -5.72 -6.37
C PRO A 154 5.40 -5.81 -6.97
N PHE A 155 5.88 -7.03 -7.19
CA PHE A 155 7.14 -7.29 -7.86
C PHE A 155 6.93 -7.45 -9.37
N LEU A 156 7.96 -7.10 -10.16
CA LEU A 156 7.92 -7.30 -11.61
C LEU A 156 7.83 -8.80 -11.94
N PRO A 157 7.14 -9.18 -13.04
CA PRO A 157 7.12 -10.56 -13.50
C PRO A 157 8.54 -11.00 -13.91
N ASN A 158 8.87 -12.28 -13.71
CA ASN A 158 10.13 -12.94 -14.10
C ASN A 158 11.40 -12.55 -13.33
N ILE A 159 11.28 -12.13 -12.07
CA ILE A 159 12.47 -11.93 -11.22
C ILE A 159 13.01 -13.29 -10.72
N PRO A 160 14.27 -13.67 -11.03
CA PRO A 160 14.86 -14.87 -10.46
C PRO A 160 15.10 -14.70 -8.96
N ASP A 161 14.89 -15.77 -8.18
CA ASP A 161 15.03 -15.80 -6.72
C ASP A 161 14.20 -14.73 -5.99
N LEU A 162 12.91 -14.62 -6.34
CA LEU A 162 11.96 -13.64 -5.79
C LEU A 162 11.98 -13.60 -4.26
N ASN A 163 11.87 -14.75 -3.58
CA ASN A 163 11.81 -14.82 -2.12
C ASN A 163 13.05 -14.19 -1.45
N LYS A 164 14.25 -14.47 -1.97
CA LYS A 164 15.49 -13.90 -1.41
C LYS A 164 15.56 -12.39 -1.62
N LYS A 165 15.11 -11.89 -2.77
CA LYS A 165 15.09 -10.45 -3.07
C LYS A 165 14.03 -9.72 -2.27
N ALA A 166 12.85 -10.32 -2.11
CA ALA A 166 11.79 -9.81 -1.26
C ALA A 166 12.26 -9.67 0.19
N GLU A 167 12.96 -10.68 0.71
CA GLU A 167 13.50 -10.64 2.07
C GLU A 167 14.58 -9.56 2.25
N ARG A 168 15.48 -9.40 1.27
CA ARG A 168 16.46 -8.30 1.27
C ARG A 168 15.78 -6.93 1.23
N LEU A 169 14.71 -6.78 0.45
CA LEU A 169 13.93 -5.54 0.39
C LEU A 169 13.24 -5.27 1.73
N ARG A 170 12.64 -6.31 2.33
CA ARG A 170 12.03 -6.25 3.66
C ARG A 170 13.02 -5.73 4.70
N GLN A 171 14.22 -6.32 4.77
CA GLN A 171 15.28 -5.90 5.68
C GLN A 171 15.75 -4.45 5.47
N LYS A 172 15.72 -3.97 4.21
CA LYS A 172 16.13 -2.61 3.85
C LYS A 172 15.05 -1.56 4.15
N MET A 173 13.78 -1.92 3.98
CA MET A 173 12.64 -1.04 4.27
C MET A 173 12.28 -1.02 5.75
N ASN A 174 12.67 -2.04 6.51
CA ASN A 174 12.38 -2.10 7.93
C ASN A 174 13.07 -0.96 8.68
N ARG A 175 12.30 -0.19 9.45
CA ARG A 175 12.83 0.86 10.31
C ARG A 175 13.53 0.22 11.50
N VAL A 176 14.76 0.65 11.75
CA VAL A 176 15.57 0.18 12.88
C VAL A 176 15.74 1.34 13.85
N THR A 177 15.44 1.08 15.12
CA THR A 177 15.68 2.02 16.22
C THR A 177 16.93 1.60 17.01
N VAL A 178 17.50 2.52 17.79
CA VAL A 178 18.70 2.20 18.60
C VAL A 178 18.39 1.11 19.62
N SER A 179 17.17 1.05 20.17
CA SER A 179 16.76 -0.01 21.09
C SER A 179 16.80 -1.40 20.48
N ASP A 180 16.57 -1.53 19.17
CA ASP A 180 16.53 -2.84 18.50
C ASP A 180 17.91 -3.48 18.36
N VAL A 181 18.99 -2.69 18.48
CA VAL A 181 20.38 -3.14 18.34
C VAL A 181 21.17 -3.03 19.65
N LEU A 182 20.54 -2.51 20.70
CA LEU A 182 21.16 -2.24 22.00
C LEU A 182 20.91 -3.43 22.93
N GLU A 183 21.97 -3.93 23.55
CA GLU A 183 21.89 -5.01 24.53
C GLU A 183 21.62 -4.46 25.92
N LYS A 184 22.44 -3.51 26.36
CA LYS A 184 22.31 -2.86 27.66
C LYS A 184 23.00 -1.50 27.69
N ILE A 185 22.62 -0.70 28.68
CA ILE A 185 23.30 0.55 29.02
C ILE A 185 23.72 0.46 30.48
N ASP A 186 25.02 0.49 30.73
CA ASP A 186 25.56 0.59 32.08
C ASP A 186 25.80 2.07 32.40
N VAL A 187 25.21 2.56 33.49
CA VAL A 187 25.33 3.97 33.92
C VAL A 187 25.99 4.02 35.28
N GLU A 188 27.17 4.62 35.34
CA GLU A 188 27.92 4.82 36.57
C GLU A 188 27.94 6.31 36.92
N CYS A 189 27.56 6.64 38.15
CA CYS A 189 27.50 8.01 38.63
C CYS A 189 28.48 8.20 39.79
N GLU A 190 29.40 9.14 39.64
CA GLU A 190 30.41 9.49 40.63
C GLU A 190 30.33 10.98 40.96
N ILE A 191 30.35 11.33 42.24
CA ILE A 191 30.46 12.72 42.67
C ILE A 191 31.94 13.05 42.77
N VAL A 192 32.43 13.92 41.89
CA VAL A 192 33.80 14.41 41.90
C VAL A 192 33.82 15.76 42.60
N THR A 193 34.54 15.86 43.71
CA THR A 193 34.51 17.05 44.59
C THR A 193 35.61 18.06 44.27
N SER A 194 36.70 17.66 43.61
CA SER A 194 37.85 18.52 43.27
C SER A 194 38.23 18.34 41.79
N PRO A 195 38.52 19.40 41.01
CA PRO A 195 38.65 20.82 41.38
C PRO A 195 37.32 21.60 41.46
N LYS A 196 36.23 21.08 40.90
CA LYS A 196 34.87 21.62 41.05
C LYS A 196 33.92 20.46 41.35
N ARG A 197 32.95 20.69 42.24
CA ARG A 197 31.93 19.69 42.58
C ARG A 197 31.06 19.44 41.35
N GLN A 198 31.18 18.25 40.77
CA GLN A 198 30.42 17.81 39.61
C GLN A 198 29.93 16.37 39.78
N LEU A 199 28.76 16.07 39.23
CA LEU A 199 28.29 14.69 39.08
C LEU A 199 28.82 14.18 37.75
N LYS A 200 29.82 13.32 37.78
CA LYS A 200 30.34 12.63 36.61
C LYS A 200 29.46 11.43 36.34
N THR A 201 28.85 11.37 35.17
CA THR A 201 28.04 10.22 34.73
C THR A 201 28.72 9.56 33.53
N THR A 202 29.19 8.33 33.71
CA THR A 202 29.77 7.51 32.65
C THR A 202 28.69 6.57 32.14
N MET A 203 28.31 6.70 30.86
CA MET A 203 27.33 5.83 30.21
C MET A 203 28.03 4.91 29.21
N ARG A 204 27.93 3.59 29.39
CA ARG A 204 28.47 2.58 28.47
C ARG A 204 27.33 1.91 27.72
N PHE A 205 27.31 2.06 26.41
CA PHE A 205 26.32 1.42 25.54
C PHE A 205 26.90 0.11 25.01
N ALA A 206 26.33 -1.01 25.43
CA ALA A 206 26.66 -2.32 24.90
C ALA A 206 25.67 -2.67 23.78
N PHE A 207 26.20 -2.92 22.58
CA PHE A 207 25.40 -3.27 21.40
C PHE A 207 25.46 -4.78 21.14
N LEU A 208 24.37 -5.31 20.61
CA LEU A 208 24.29 -6.71 20.21
C LEU A 208 25.33 -7.01 19.11
N PRO A 209 25.92 -8.22 19.08
CA PRO A 209 26.76 -8.64 17.97
C PRO A 209 26.02 -8.63 16.63
N HIS A 210 26.70 -8.26 15.55
CA HIS A 210 26.09 -8.18 14.20
C HIS A 210 25.48 -9.51 13.74
N SER A 211 26.00 -10.64 14.20
CA SER A 211 25.46 -11.97 13.89
C SER A 211 24.02 -12.17 14.33
N GLN A 212 23.57 -11.49 15.38
CA GLN A 212 22.25 -11.69 15.98
C GLN A 212 21.15 -10.92 15.24
N TYR A 213 21.46 -9.75 14.69
CA TYR A 213 20.45 -8.90 14.06
C TYR A 213 20.57 -8.78 12.53
N LYS A 214 21.64 -9.29 11.90
CA LYS A 214 21.83 -9.26 10.44
C LYS A 214 20.71 -9.91 9.62
N THR A 215 19.95 -10.83 10.23
CA THR A 215 18.84 -11.53 9.58
C THR A 215 17.57 -10.70 9.55
N GLN A 216 17.41 -9.77 10.48
CA GLN A 216 16.22 -8.93 10.60
C GLN A 216 16.43 -7.52 10.04
N TYR A 217 17.65 -7.00 10.17
CA TYR A 217 17.98 -5.62 9.84
C TYR A 217 19.17 -5.55 8.87
N ALA A 218 19.07 -4.69 7.86
CA ALA A 218 20.14 -4.44 6.89
C ALA A 218 21.27 -3.51 7.42
N VAL A 219 21.24 -3.16 8.70
CA VAL A 219 22.15 -2.16 9.31
C VAL A 219 23.50 -2.79 9.65
N LYS A 220 24.59 -2.04 9.44
CA LYS A 220 25.96 -2.43 9.81
C LYS A 220 26.39 -1.70 11.09
N PRO A 221 27.32 -2.25 11.91
CA PRO A 221 27.81 -1.60 13.11
C PRO A 221 28.34 -0.16 12.89
N ALA A 222 29.05 0.06 11.77
CA ALA A 222 29.53 1.40 11.41
C ALA A 222 28.40 2.42 11.23
N HIS A 223 27.25 2.01 10.69
CA HIS A 223 26.08 2.88 10.55
C HIS A 223 25.45 3.19 11.91
N VAL A 224 25.42 2.22 12.83
CA VAL A 224 24.92 2.43 14.21
C VAL A 224 25.78 3.48 14.91
N ILE A 225 27.11 3.32 14.87
CA ILE A 225 28.05 4.27 15.51
C ILE A 225 27.89 5.67 14.90
N LYS A 226 27.81 5.78 13.56
CA LYS A 226 27.58 7.06 12.89
C LYS A 226 26.26 7.71 13.29
N HIS A 227 25.19 6.93 13.45
CA HIS A 227 23.90 7.42 13.91
C HIS A 227 23.95 7.86 15.38
N MET A 228 24.65 7.11 16.23
CA MET A 228 24.85 7.45 17.64
C MET A 228 25.53 8.81 17.78
N GLN A 229 26.63 9.00 17.05
CA GLN A 229 27.41 10.24 17.04
C GLN A 229 26.62 11.44 16.50
N ASN A 230 25.98 11.30 15.34
CA ASN A 230 25.42 12.45 14.64
C ASN A 230 24.03 12.85 15.14
N LYS A 231 23.24 11.91 15.65
CA LYS A 231 21.83 12.14 15.97
C LYS A 231 21.49 11.80 17.41
N PHE A 232 21.77 10.56 17.84
CA PHE A 232 21.30 10.08 19.15
C PHE A 232 21.86 10.90 20.31
N PHE A 233 23.18 11.11 20.38
CA PHE A 233 23.79 11.86 21.49
C PHE A 233 23.32 13.31 21.51
N ASN A 234 23.15 13.94 20.34
CA ASN A 234 22.62 15.29 20.24
C ASN A 234 21.19 15.40 20.81
N GLU A 235 20.32 14.46 20.47
CA GLU A 235 18.95 14.39 21.01
C GLU A 235 18.95 14.06 22.51
N MET A 236 19.76 13.09 22.95
CA MET A 236 19.88 12.69 24.35
C MET A 236 20.34 13.86 25.23
N PHE A 237 21.40 14.55 24.82
CA PHE A 237 21.92 15.71 25.55
C PHE A 237 20.97 16.90 25.54
N ALA A 238 20.17 17.08 24.49
CA ALA A 238 19.10 18.09 24.50
C ALA A 238 18.03 17.77 25.56
N VAL A 239 17.64 16.50 25.68
CA VAL A 239 16.68 16.05 26.71
C VAL A 239 17.26 16.21 28.12
N ILE A 240 18.51 15.80 28.34
CA ILE A 240 19.19 15.94 29.64
C ILE A 240 19.26 17.41 30.05
N ARG A 241 19.65 18.31 29.14
CA ARG A 241 19.67 19.76 29.40
C ARG A 241 18.29 20.31 29.78
N LYS A 242 17.25 19.89 29.07
CA LYS A 242 15.86 20.29 29.36
C LYS A 242 15.44 19.81 30.76
N GLN A 243 15.76 18.57 31.12
CA GLN A 243 15.46 18.00 32.42
C GLN A 243 16.24 18.69 33.54
N ALA A 244 17.54 18.92 33.36
CA ALA A 244 18.41 19.57 34.35
C ALA A 244 17.96 21.02 34.65
N LYS A 245 17.53 21.75 33.63
CA LYS A 245 16.96 23.11 33.77
C LYS A 245 15.65 23.11 34.56
N ALA A 246 14.79 22.12 34.32
CA ALA A 246 13.51 22.00 35.01
C ALA A 246 13.65 21.58 36.48
N THR A 247 14.59 20.68 36.79
CA THR A 247 14.69 20.07 38.13
C THR A 247 15.67 20.79 39.05
N CYS A 248 16.83 21.23 38.56
CA CYS A 248 17.94 21.63 39.44
C CYS A 248 18.53 23.02 39.17
N GLY A 249 18.16 23.72 38.09
CA GLY A 249 18.75 25.03 37.74
C GLY A 249 20.27 24.98 37.46
N VAL A 250 20.83 23.79 37.21
CA VAL A 250 22.28 23.57 37.02
C VAL A 250 22.65 23.69 35.54
N MET A 251 23.79 24.33 35.27
CA MET A 251 24.41 24.39 33.94
C MET A 251 25.03 23.03 33.60
N TRP A 252 24.49 22.36 32.57
CA TRP A 252 25.04 21.12 32.04
C TRP A 252 26.17 21.41 31.04
N ALA A 253 27.31 20.77 31.21
CA ALA A 253 28.44 20.79 30.28
C ALA A 253 28.76 19.34 29.86
N ALA A 254 28.94 19.09 28.57
CA ALA A 254 29.53 17.86 28.06
C ALA A 254 30.92 18.19 27.51
N ASP A 255 31.89 17.37 27.91
CA ASP A 255 33.17 17.21 27.24
C ASP A 255 33.11 15.98 26.32
#